data_AF-A0A534UTI9-F1
#
_entry.id   AF-A0A534UTI9-F1
#
_cell.length_a   1.000
_cell.length_b   1.000
_cell.length_c   1.000
_cell.angle_alpha   90.00
_cell.angle_beta   90.00
_cell.angle_gamma   90.00
#
_symmetry.space_group_name_H-M   'P 1'
#
loop_
_entity.id
_entity.type
_entity.pdbx_description
1 polymer ?
#
loop_
_entity_poly.entity_id
_entity_poly.type
_entity_poly.pdbx_seq_one_letter_code
_entity_poly.pdbx_strand_id
1 'polypeptide(L)'
;MSYPFRLVYLLLVWFVVGRRVPDPNSGFRAFRRETIDEFLPVMCHGFSFTTSMTTLYLLSGRTVDYVPIPYRRRLGRSKIRFIRDTLRTGQLLCSVILLYNPIKLFILPAGASVLAGVGLVCAALRTTDRTAFLLGGTLCVLFGGLFLCCGFLADLLANLRRRP
;
A
#
# COMPACT_ATOMS: atom_id res chain seq x y z
N MET A 1 7.03 9.30 -16.42
CA MET A 1 5.86 8.44 -16.13
C MET A 1 4.68 9.03 -16.87
N SER A 2 3.87 8.21 -17.55
CA SER A 2 2.54 8.65 -17.96
C SER A 2 1.78 9.03 -16.69
N TYR A 3 1.16 10.22 -16.70
CA TYR A 3 0.57 10.87 -15.54
C TYR A 3 -0.32 9.97 -14.64
N PRO A 4 -1.20 9.09 -15.16
CA PRO A 4 -2.13 8.33 -14.32
C PRO A 4 -1.45 7.24 -13.47
N PHE A 5 -0.48 6.51 -14.02
CA PHE A 5 0.19 5.43 -13.28
C PHE A 5 1.06 5.96 -12.14
N ARG A 6 1.64 7.16 -12.32
CA ARG A 6 2.36 7.83 -11.25
C ARG A 6 1.45 8.13 -10.07
N LEU A 7 0.22 8.59 -10.34
CA LEU A 7 -0.73 8.92 -9.30
C LEU A 7 -1.10 7.68 -8.50
N VAL A 8 -1.48 6.57 -9.16
CA VAL A 8 -1.80 5.31 -8.47
C VAL A 8 -0.65 4.83 -7.61
N TYR A 9 0.57 4.89 -8.16
CA TYR A 9 1.79 4.55 -7.43
C TYR A 9 2.01 5.43 -6.19
N LEU A 10 1.88 6.76 -6.34
CA LEU A 10 2.03 7.70 -5.22
C LEU A 10 0.94 7.50 -4.17
N LEU A 11 -0.30 7.25 -4.58
CA LEU A 11 -1.41 6.95 -3.65
C LEU A 11 -1.12 5.68 -2.85
N LEU A 12 -0.62 4.63 -3.48
CA LEU A 12 -0.21 3.40 -2.77
C LEU A 12 0.90 3.67 -1.76
N VAL A 13 1.94 4.42 -2.14
CA VAL A 13 3.03 4.76 -1.22
C VAL A 13 2.54 5.64 -0.07
N TRP A 14 1.74 6.67 -0.35
CA TRP A 14 1.18 7.56 0.68
C TRP A 14 0.24 6.81 1.60
N PHE A 15 -0.52 5.85 1.07
CA PHE A 15 -1.36 4.97 1.86
C PHE A 15 -0.50 4.10 2.79
N VAL A 16 0.54 3.45 2.28
CA VAL A 16 1.43 2.60 3.09
C VAL A 16 2.13 3.41 4.17
N VAL A 17 2.78 4.52 3.80
CA VAL A 17 3.56 5.36 4.73
C VAL A 17 2.66 6.15 5.68
N GLY A 18 1.45 6.52 5.26
CA GLY A 18 0.57 7.40 6.03
C GLY A 18 0.91 8.89 5.96
N ARG A 19 1.84 9.30 5.08
CA ARG A 19 2.13 10.71 4.80
C ARG A 19 2.47 10.93 3.32
N ARG A 20 2.41 12.19 2.88
CA ARG A 20 2.77 12.54 1.51
C ARG A 20 4.29 12.42 1.31
N VAL A 21 4.67 11.64 0.31
CA VAL A 21 6.05 11.42 -0.14
C VAL A 21 6.17 12.02 -1.55
N PRO A 22 6.90 13.13 -1.73
CA PRO A 22 6.98 13.84 -3.02
C PRO A 22 7.57 12.97 -4.15
N ASP A 23 8.67 12.29 -3.87
CA ASP A 23 9.30 11.36 -4.82
C ASP A 23 9.92 10.15 -4.07
N PRO A 24 9.21 9.02 -3.99
CA PRO A 24 9.72 7.83 -3.34
C PRO A 24 10.90 7.20 -4.11
N ASN A 25 10.99 7.48 -5.41
CA ASN A 25 11.92 6.87 -6.36
C ASN A 25 13.15 7.73 -6.66
N SER A 26 13.30 8.88 -6.00
CA SER A 26 14.43 9.78 -6.24
C SER A 26 15.74 9.03 -6.07
N GLY A 27 16.56 8.92 -7.12
CA GLY A 27 17.89 8.30 -7.01
C GLY A 27 18.90 9.19 -6.28
N PHE A 28 18.64 10.50 -6.20
CA PHE A 28 19.52 11.45 -5.55
C PHE A 28 19.11 11.62 -4.09
N ARG A 29 19.91 11.04 -3.19
CA ARG A 29 19.62 10.94 -1.76
C ARG A 29 20.90 10.70 -0.96
N ALA A 30 20.87 11.01 0.32
CA ALA A 30 21.94 10.70 1.28
C ALA A 30 21.34 10.18 2.58
N PHE A 31 21.99 9.18 3.18
CA PHE A 31 21.66 8.64 4.50
C PHE A 31 22.95 8.46 5.30
N ARG A 32 22.85 8.47 6.64
CA ARG A 32 23.94 7.94 7.47
C ARG A 32 23.96 6.42 7.33
N ARG A 33 25.16 5.84 7.20
CA ARG A 33 25.32 4.40 6.99
C ARG A 33 24.65 3.57 8.10
N GLU A 34 24.91 3.92 9.35
CA GLU A 34 24.34 3.25 10.53
C GLU A 34 22.81 3.17 10.51
N THR A 35 22.16 4.15 9.87
CA THR A 35 20.69 4.23 9.80
C THR A 35 20.10 3.41 8.65
N ILE A 36 20.91 2.87 7.75
CA ILE A 36 20.38 2.12 6.60
C ILE A 36 20.70 0.64 6.67
N ASP A 37 21.79 0.29 7.34
CA ASP A 37 22.32 -1.08 7.36
C ASP A 37 21.28 -2.09 7.88
N GLU A 38 20.44 -1.73 8.86
CA GLU A 38 19.37 -2.60 9.38
C GLU A 38 18.30 -2.96 8.35
N PHE A 39 18.08 -2.11 7.34
CA PHE A 39 17.03 -2.31 6.34
C PHE A 39 17.53 -3.06 5.11
N LEU A 40 18.84 -3.04 4.82
CA LEU A 40 19.42 -3.64 3.62
C LEU A 40 18.99 -5.11 3.38
N PRO A 41 18.88 -5.98 4.41
CA PRO A 41 18.44 -7.37 4.20
C PRO A 41 16.98 -7.51 3.75
N VAL A 42 16.14 -6.49 3.99
CA VAL A 42 14.69 -6.51 3.72
C VAL A 42 14.33 -5.75 2.44
N MET A 43 15.27 -4.98 1.87
CA MET A 43 15.01 -4.18 0.68
C MET A 43 14.83 -5.02 -0.59
N CYS A 44 14.00 -4.55 -1.52
CA CYS A 44 13.90 -5.15 -2.84
C CYS A 44 15.09 -4.79 -3.74
N HIS A 45 15.45 -5.71 -4.63
CA HIS A 45 16.44 -5.45 -5.66
C HIS A 45 15.85 -4.77 -6.92
N GLY A 46 16.69 -4.03 -7.64
CA GLY A 46 16.37 -3.43 -8.94
C GLY A 46 15.64 -2.09 -8.82
N PHE A 47 14.66 -1.84 -9.71
CA PHE A 47 13.96 -0.55 -9.80
C PHE A 47 13.28 -0.13 -8.49
N SER A 48 12.72 -1.08 -7.75
CA SER A 48 11.98 -0.84 -6.50
C SER A 48 12.90 -0.62 -5.28
N PHE A 49 14.22 -0.71 -5.43
CA PHE A 49 15.17 -0.54 -4.32
C PHE A 49 15.00 0.82 -3.65
N THR A 50 14.97 1.90 -4.44
CA THR A 50 14.81 3.27 -3.93
C THR A 50 13.47 3.49 -3.24
N THR A 51 12.38 2.92 -3.77
CA THR A 51 11.07 2.93 -3.09
C THR A 51 11.14 2.22 -1.75
N SER A 52 11.72 1.01 -1.71
CA SER A 52 11.84 0.19 -0.51
C SER A 52 12.55 0.97 0.58
N MET A 53 13.69 1.53 0.21
CA MET A 53 14.57 2.29 1.07
C MET A 53 13.84 3.48 1.69
N THR A 54 13.18 4.31 0.87
CA THR A 54 12.40 5.44 1.38
C THR A 54 11.30 4.94 2.31
N THR A 55 10.46 4.01 1.84
CA THR A 55 9.26 3.55 2.56
C THR A 55 9.59 2.92 3.90
N LEU A 56 10.57 2.01 3.94
CA LEU A 56 11.04 1.37 5.17
C LEU A 56 11.60 2.40 6.16
N TYR A 57 12.38 3.37 5.67
CA TYR A 57 12.93 4.43 6.51
C TYR A 57 11.84 5.31 7.13
N LEU A 58 10.75 5.61 6.40
CA LEU A 58 9.63 6.37 6.97
C LEU A 58 8.80 5.53 7.94
N LEU A 59 8.60 4.25 7.65
CA LEU A 59 7.80 3.34 8.48
C LEU A 59 8.49 2.93 9.79
N SER A 60 9.84 2.98 9.84
CA SER A 60 10.61 2.81 11.07
C SER A 60 10.57 4.05 11.99
N GLY A 61 9.74 5.05 11.67
CA GLY A 61 9.59 6.26 12.47
C GLY A 61 10.61 7.36 12.14
N ARG A 62 11.45 7.18 11.11
CA ARG A 62 12.46 8.18 10.73
C ARG A 62 11.89 9.23 9.78
N THR A 63 12.56 10.37 9.75
CA THR A 63 12.20 11.52 8.91
C THR A 63 13.11 11.61 7.69
N VAL A 64 12.55 12.12 6.60
CA VAL A 64 13.29 12.44 5.37
C VAL A 64 12.90 13.86 5.01
N ASP A 65 13.91 14.70 4.78
CA ASP A 65 13.73 16.03 4.25
C ASP A 65 13.87 16.02 2.71
N TYR A 66 13.10 16.87 2.04
CA TYR A 66 13.04 16.92 0.58
C TYR A 66 13.53 18.27 0.07
N VAL A 67 14.74 18.29 -0.47
CA VAL A 67 15.33 19.49 -1.07
C VAL A 67 14.92 19.56 -2.56
N PRO A 68 14.24 20.64 -2.99
CA PRO A 68 13.86 20.79 -4.39
C PRO A 68 15.09 20.98 -5.26
N ILE A 69 15.16 20.23 -6.37
CA ILE A 69 16.20 20.38 -7.39
C ILE A 69 15.56 20.61 -8.77
N PRO A 70 16.16 21.47 -9.63
CA PRO A 70 15.65 21.69 -10.97
C PRO A 70 15.84 20.43 -11.83
N TYR A 71 14.73 19.81 -12.24
CA TYR A 71 14.76 18.58 -13.03
C TYR A 71 14.72 18.89 -14.53
N ARG A 72 15.75 18.46 -15.27
CA ARG A 72 15.76 18.59 -16.74
C ARG A 72 14.99 17.44 -17.39
N ARG A 73 14.41 17.69 -18.57
CA ARG A 73 13.73 16.64 -19.33
C ARG A 73 14.75 15.54 -19.68
N ARG A 74 14.37 14.29 -19.43
CA ARG A 74 15.19 13.13 -19.75
C ARG A 74 15.43 13.03 -21.26
N LEU A 75 16.68 12.83 -21.65
CA LEU A 75 17.06 12.41 -23.00
C LEU A 75 17.06 10.87 -23.05
N GLY A 76 16.31 10.28 -23.97
CA GLY A 76 16.23 8.82 -24.18
C GLY A 76 14.98 8.11 -23.63
N ARG A 77 14.82 6.83 -24.00
CA ARG A 77 13.64 6.01 -23.67
C ARG A 77 13.72 5.39 -22.28
N SER A 78 12.57 5.29 -21.60
CA SER A 78 12.46 4.64 -20.29
C SER A 78 12.86 3.16 -20.39
N LYS A 79 13.68 2.68 -19.45
CA LYS A 79 14.01 1.26 -19.31
C LYS A 79 13.02 0.50 -18.42
N ILE A 80 12.05 1.22 -17.82
CA ILE A 80 11.09 0.68 -16.86
C ILE A 80 10.05 -0.17 -17.60
N ARG A 81 9.88 -1.42 -17.16
CA ARG A 81 8.85 -2.34 -17.64
C ARG A 81 7.62 -2.21 -16.75
N PHE A 82 6.69 -1.34 -17.14
CA PHE A 82 5.61 -0.85 -16.30
C PHE A 82 4.85 -1.91 -15.50
N ILE A 83 4.27 -2.91 -16.14
CA ILE A 83 3.43 -3.92 -15.46
C ILE A 83 4.29 -4.71 -14.47
N ARG A 84 5.42 -5.23 -14.93
CA ARG A 84 6.33 -6.04 -14.12
C ARG A 84 6.87 -5.27 -12.90
N ASP A 85 7.36 -4.06 -13.13
CA ASP A 85 8.00 -3.26 -12.08
C ASP A 85 6.96 -2.72 -11.09
N THR A 86 5.75 -2.39 -11.55
CA THR A 86 4.66 -1.94 -10.66
C THR A 86 4.15 -3.09 -9.80
N LEU A 87 3.94 -4.29 -10.36
CA LEU A 87 3.53 -5.46 -9.58
C LEU A 87 4.58 -5.85 -8.54
N ARG A 88 5.88 -5.84 -8.91
CA ARG A 88 6.98 -6.10 -7.97
C ARG A 88 7.02 -5.09 -6.82
N THR A 89 6.83 -3.81 -7.16
CA THR A 89 6.79 -2.74 -6.15
C THR A 89 5.53 -2.84 -5.28
N GLY A 90 4.39 -3.20 -5.86
CA GLY A 90 3.14 -3.45 -5.14
C GLY A 90 3.28 -4.61 -4.15
N GLN A 91 3.87 -5.73 -4.59
CA GLN A 91 4.16 -6.87 -3.71
C GLN A 91 5.03 -6.47 -2.53
N LEU A 92 6.11 -5.72 -2.76
CA LEU A 92 6.93 -5.16 -1.69
C LEU A 92 6.11 -4.30 -0.74
N LEU A 93 5.36 -3.33 -1.27
CA LEU A 93 4.55 -2.43 -0.46
C LEU A 93 3.56 -3.22 0.42
N CYS A 94 2.94 -4.27 -0.13
CA CYS A 94 2.11 -5.21 0.62
C CYS A 94 2.90 -5.96 1.71
N SER A 95 4.10 -6.45 1.42
CA SER A 95 4.95 -7.12 2.42
C SER A 95 5.35 -6.18 3.56
N VAL A 96 5.72 -4.93 3.23
CA VAL A 96 6.12 -3.95 4.24
C VAL A 96 4.93 -3.48 5.06
N ILE A 97 3.77 -3.18 4.45
CA ILE A 97 2.59 -2.79 5.24
C ILE A 97 2.09 -3.94 6.12
N LEU A 98 2.16 -5.19 5.67
CA LEU A 98 1.85 -6.35 6.52
C LEU A 98 2.79 -6.47 7.72
N LEU A 99 4.06 -6.09 7.56
CA LEU A 99 5.03 -6.11 8.64
C LEU A 99 4.83 -4.96 9.63
N TYR A 100 4.51 -3.75 9.17
CA TYR A 100 4.48 -2.52 9.98
C TYR A 100 3.08 -2.09 10.44
N ASN A 101 2.03 -2.33 9.66
CA ASN A 101 0.65 -1.99 10.01
C ASN A 101 -0.35 -2.82 9.17
N PRO A 102 -0.52 -4.12 9.47
CA PRO A 102 -1.35 -5.01 8.66
C PRO A 102 -2.83 -4.61 8.67
N ILE A 103 -3.37 -4.09 9.78
CA ILE A 103 -4.77 -3.63 9.86
C ILE A 103 -5.10 -2.67 8.73
N LYS A 104 -4.18 -1.74 8.44
CA LYS A 104 -4.36 -0.75 7.38
C LYS A 104 -4.57 -1.42 6.02
N LEU A 105 -3.92 -2.54 5.73
CA LEU A 105 -4.12 -3.25 4.47
C LEU A 105 -5.53 -3.89 4.38
N PHE A 106 -6.03 -4.46 5.47
CA PHE A 106 -7.31 -5.18 5.49
C PHE A 106 -8.54 -4.28 5.66
N ILE A 107 -8.37 -3.07 6.20
CA ILE A 107 -9.51 -2.14 6.39
C ILE A 107 -10.11 -1.67 5.06
N LEU A 108 -9.30 -1.55 4.00
CA LEU A 108 -9.77 -1.15 2.67
C LEU A 108 -10.72 -2.18 2.04
N PRO A 109 -10.33 -3.46 1.85
CA PRO A 109 -11.23 -4.46 1.30
C PRO A 109 -12.41 -4.75 2.25
N ALA A 110 -12.20 -4.69 3.56
CA ALA A 110 -13.30 -4.81 4.53
C ALA A 110 -14.35 -3.71 4.34
N GLY A 111 -13.92 -2.44 4.34
CA GLY A 111 -14.80 -1.29 4.16
C GLY A 111 -15.50 -1.32 2.81
N ALA A 112 -14.78 -1.64 1.73
CA ALA A 112 -15.37 -1.78 0.39
C ALA A 112 -16.45 -2.88 0.35
N SER A 113 -16.19 -4.03 0.98
CA SER A 113 -17.13 -5.15 1.04
C SER A 113 -18.38 -4.81 1.86
N VAL A 114 -18.22 -4.15 3.02
CA VAL A 114 -19.36 -3.71 3.84
C VAL A 114 -20.19 -2.65 3.11
N LEU A 115 -19.54 -1.65 2.49
CA LEU A 115 -20.24 -0.61 1.74
C LEU A 115 -21.00 -1.19 0.54
N ALA A 116 -20.40 -2.12 -0.19
CA ALA A 116 -21.08 -2.84 -1.26
C ALA A 116 -22.28 -3.64 -0.72
N GLY A 117 -22.10 -4.33 0.41
CA GLY A 117 -23.16 -5.11 1.05
C GLY A 117 -24.36 -4.26 1.49
N VAL A 118 -24.10 -3.15 2.17
CA VAL A 118 -25.14 -2.17 2.56
C VAL A 118 -25.82 -1.60 1.32
N GLY A 119 -25.07 -1.26 0.28
CA GLY A 119 -25.63 -0.78 -0.99
C GLY A 119 -26.58 -1.78 -1.64
N LEU A 120 -26.23 -3.07 -1.65
CA LEU A 120 -27.08 -4.15 -2.17
C LEU A 120 -28.33 -4.36 -1.31
N VAL A 121 -28.21 -4.34 0.02
CA VAL A 121 -29.38 -4.42 0.92
C VAL A 121 -30.33 -3.24 0.70
N CYS A 122 -29.80 -2.02 0.56
CA CYS A 122 -30.62 -0.84 0.25
C CYS A 122 -31.28 -0.94 -1.13
N ALA A 123 -30.58 -1.48 -2.13
CA ALA A 123 -31.14 -1.71 -3.46
C ALA A 123 -32.29 -2.72 -3.42
N ALA A 124 -32.21 -3.74 -2.56
CA ALA A 124 -33.27 -4.72 -2.36
C ALA A 124 -34.60 -4.10 -1.92
N LEU A 125 -34.58 -2.95 -1.24
CA LEU A 125 -35.80 -2.25 -0.83
C LEU A 125 -36.56 -1.63 -2.01
N ARG A 126 -35.89 -1.41 -3.15
CA ARG A 126 -36.44 -0.74 -4.33
C ARG A 126 -36.77 -1.70 -5.48
N THR A 127 -36.24 -2.92 -5.47
CA THR A 127 -36.39 -3.90 -6.55
C THR A 127 -37.42 -4.99 -6.22
N THR A 128 -37.98 -5.60 -7.27
CA THR A 128 -38.90 -6.75 -7.15
C THR A 128 -38.17 -8.02 -6.71
N ASP A 129 -36.92 -8.22 -7.17
CA ASP A 129 -36.09 -9.38 -6.84
C ASP A 129 -35.36 -9.25 -5.49
N ARG A 130 -36.11 -9.03 -4.41
CA ARG A 130 -35.56 -8.73 -3.07
C ARG A 130 -34.61 -9.81 -2.55
N THR A 131 -34.87 -11.07 -2.86
CA THR A 131 -34.13 -12.22 -2.32
C THR A 131 -32.67 -12.23 -2.78
N ALA A 132 -32.40 -12.00 -4.07
CA ALA A 132 -31.04 -12.01 -4.62
C ALA A 132 -30.19 -10.87 -4.05
N PHE A 133 -30.74 -9.66 -3.96
CA PHE A 133 -30.03 -8.49 -3.42
C PHE A 133 -29.79 -8.59 -1.92
N LEU A 134 -30.73 -9.13 -1.13
CA LEU A 134 -30.53 -9.38 0.29
C LEU A 134 -29.44 -10.43 0.55
N LEU A 135 -29.45 -11.53 -0.21
CA LEU A 135 -28.46 -12.59 -0.08
C LEU A 135 -27.07 -12.12 -0.50
N GLY A 136 -26.95 -11.44 -1.64
CA GLY A 136 -25.68 -10.82 -2.06
C GLY A 136 -25.17 -9.79 -1.05
N GLY A 137 -26.06 -8.93 -0.55
CA GLY A 137 -25.73 -7.91 0.45
C GLY A 137 -25.22 -8.49 1.76
N THR A 138 -25.92 -9.49 2.31
CA THR A 138 -25.51 -10.18 3.54
C THR A 138 -24.17 -10.91 3.38
N LEU A 139 -23.95 -11.60 2.25
CA LEU A 139 -22.65 -12.22 1.96
C LEU A 139 -21.51 -11.19 1.91
N CYS A 140 -21.71 -10.06 1.23
CA CYS A 140 -20.71 -8.98 1.18
C CYS A 140 -20.38 -8.42 2.57
N VAL A 141 -21.37 -8.27 3.46
CA VAL A 141 -21.12 -7.84 4.84
C VAL A 141 -20.31 -8.90 5.61
N LEU A 142 -20.64 -10.19 5.46
CA LEU A 142 -19.91 -11.29 6.10
C LEU A 142 -18.45 -11.35 5.63
N PHE A 143 -18.19 -11.20 4.34
CA PHE A 143 -16.83 -11.10 3.80
C PHE A 143 -16.08 -9.90 4.38
N GLY A 144 -16.75 -8.76 4.56
CA GLY A 144 -16.19 -7.59 5.22
C GLY A 144 -15.72 -7.89 6.65
N GLY A 145 -16.55 -8.59 7.42
CA GLY A 145 -16.19 -9.08 8.76
C GLY A 145 -15.00 -10.03 8.73
N LEU A 146 -14.95 -10.96 7.77
CA LEU A 146 -13.84 -11.90 7.62
C LEU A 146 -12.51 -11.19 7.30
N PHE A 147 -12.53 -10.19 6.43
CA PHE A 147 -11.35 -9.36 6.17
C PHE A 147 -10.86 -8.64 7.42
N LEU A 148 -11.75 -8.11 8.26
CA LEU A 148 -11.37 -7.50 9.54
C LEU A 148 -10.76 -8.52 10.51
N CYS A 149 -11.35 -9.71 10.63
CA CYS A 149 -10.80 -10.79 11.45
C CYS A 149 -9.38 -11.17 10.99
N CYS A 150 -9.16 -11.33 9.68
CA CYS A 150 -7.83 -11.56 9.11
C CYS A 150 -6.87 -10.39 9.41
N GLY A 151 -7.37 -9.15 9.36
CA GLY A 151 -6.60 -7.96 9.70
C GLY A 151 -6.14 -7.94 11.16
N PHE A 152 -7.03 -8.23 12.10
CA PHE A 152 -6.68 -8.33 13.52
C PHE A 152 -5.74 -9.49 13.81
N LEU A 153 -5.93 -10.64 13.16
CA LEU A 153 -5.02 -11.78 13.28
C LEU A 153 -3.62 -11.42 12.77
N ALA A 154 -3.53 -10.78 11.60
CA ALA A 154 -2.26 -10.33 11.05
C ALA A 154 -1.57 -9.30 11.96
N ASP A 155 -2.34 -8.42 12.61
CA ASP A 155 -1.80 -7.45 13.57
C ASP A 155 -1.28 -8.10 14.84
N LEU A 156 -2.02 -9.06 15.39
CA LEU A 156 -1.58 -9.86 16.52
C LEU A 156 -0.26 -10.57 16.20
N LEU A 157 -0.16 -11.22 15.03
CA LEU A 157 1.04 -11.92 14.58
C LEU A 157 2.22 -10.96 14.37
N ALA A 158 1.97 -9.81 13.74
CA ALA A 158 2.99 -8.79 13.56
C ALA A 158 3.50 -8.24 14.90
N ASN A 159 2.60 -8.02 15.86
CA ASN A 159 2.95 -7.55 17.20
C ASN A 159 3.69 -8.62 18.02
N LEU A 160 3.32 -9.90 17.92
CA LEU A 160 4.04 -11.00 18.55
C LEU A 160 5.47 -11.10 18.04
N ARG A 161 5.68 -10.96 16.73
CA ARG A 161 7.02 -10.95 16.12
C ARG A 161 7.88 -9.75 16.56
N ARG A 162 7.25 -8.62 16.90
CA ARG A 162 7.96 -7.41 17.36
C ARG A 162 8.35 -7.47 18.84
N ARG A 163 7.74 -8.35 19.63
CA ARG A 163 8.16 -8.55 21.03
C ARG A 163 9.50 -9.32 21.01
N PRO A 164 10.56 -8.77 21.62
CA PRO A 164 11.85 -9.45 21.72
C PRO A 164 11.74 -10.73 22.54
#